data_AF-A0A7J9YTU3-F1
#
_entry.id   AF-A0A7J9YTU3-F1
#
_cell.length_a   1.000
_cell.length_b   1.000
_cell.length_c   1.000
_cell.angle_alpha   90.00
_cell.angle_beta   90.00
_cell.angle_gamma   90.00
#
_symmetry.space_group_name_H-M   'P 1'
#
loop_
_entity.id
_entity.type
_entity.pdbx_description
1 polymer ?
#
loop_
_entity_poly.entity_id
_entity_poly.type
_entity_poly.pdbx_seq_one_letter_code
_entity_poly.pdbx_strand_id
1 'polypeptide(L)'
;MEATSRRIDVGRVINESFSLYGANAAALMGSAFVVFFIVGIVQGLVNEAGGWLLNLIAYIVVLAGQALYTGFVVRLVADARDGRRDLSVGELFAVGGQSIWRLIVNGILKGIAVAIGFVLLIIPGLYLLTIWAVTSPSIVAERQGIIGAFGRSAELVRGNGWPVFGAILVAFLIAAVVSAVLVAIGAAIGVVGVIILAILAGVITAPIPALVASILFFDLGGESELTTATPTPAPAV
;
A
#
# COMPACT_ATOMS: atom_id res chain seq x y z
N MET A 1 -20.56 -16.56 -24.38
CA MET A 1 -19.81 -15.29 -24.44
C MET A 1 -18.59 -15.45 -23.56
N GLU A 2 -17.43 -15.66 -24.18
CA GLU A 2 -16.16 -15.88 -23.48
C GLU A 2 -15.83 -14.65 -22.62
N ALA A 3 -15.71 -14.84 -21.32
CA ALA A 3 -15.10 -13.86 -20.44
C ALA A 3 -13.63 -13.77 -20.84
N THR A 4 -13.29 -12.84 -21.73
CA THR A 4 -11.90 -12.51 -22.04
C THR A 4 -11.22 -12.20 -20.72
N SER A 5 -10.32 -13.09 -20.26
CA SER A 5 -9.50 -12.84 -19.08
C SER A 5 -8.82 -11.49 -19.31
N ARG A 6 -9.23 -10.45 -18.61
CA ARG A 6 -8.64 -9.13 -18.75
C ARG A 6 -7.23 -9.25 -18.18
N ARG A 7 -6.27 -9.63 -19.02
CA ARG A 7 -4.86 -9.72 -18.64
C ARG A 7 -4.49 -8.36 -18.06
N ILE A 8 -3.89 -8.37 -16.87
CA ILE A 8 -3.41 -7.13 -16.25
C ILE A 8 -2.43 -6.47 -17.21
N ASP A 9 -2.75 -5.25 -17.61
CA ASP A 9 -1.87 -4.40 -18.40
C ASP A 9 -1.15 -3.45 -17.44
N VAL A 10 0.16 -3.63 -17.31
CA VAL A 10 1.03 -2.83 -16.45
C VAL A 10 0.94 -1.35 -16.79
N GLY A 11 0.94 -1.01 -18.09
CA GLY A 11 0.88 0.38 -18.55
C GLY A 11 -0.43 1.05 -18.13
N ARG A 12 -1.55 0.33 -18.25
CA ARG A 12 -2.85 0.81 -17.78
C ARG A 12 -2.86 1.05 -16.27
N VAL A 13 -2.38 0.09 -15.47
CA VAL A 13 -2.36 0.20 -14.01
C VAL A 13 -1.54 1.40 -13.55
N ILE A 14 -0.36 1.61 -14.15
CA ILE A 14 0.49 2.76 -13.84
C ILE A 14 -0.17 4.07 -14.26
N ASN A 15 -0.73 4.14 -15.48
CA ASN A 15 -1.42 5.34 -15.96
C ASN A 15 -2.64 5.69 -15.10
N GLU A 16 -3.44 4.71 -14.71
CA GLU A 16 -4.58 4.88 -13.81
C GLU A 16 -4.13 5.37 -12.43
N SER A 17 -3.00 4.84 -11.91
CA SER A 17 -2.41 5.31 -10.67
C SER A 17 -2.03 6.78 -10.74
N PHE A 18 -1.39 7.24 -11.82
CA PHE A 18 -1.05 8.65 -12.00
C PHE A 18 -2.28 9.54 -12.21
N SER A 19 -3.29 9.05 -12.92
CA SER A 19 -4.55 9.76 -13.11
C SER A 19 -5.27 9.98 -11.76
N LEU A 20 -5.38 8.93 -10.94
CA LEU A 20 -5.94 9.02 -9.60
C LEU A 20 -5.10 9.88 -8.66
N TYR A 21 -3.77 9.80 -8.79
CA TYR A 21 -2.85 10.67 -8.07
C TYR A 21 -3.16 12.13 -8.39
N GLY A 22 -3.17 12.51 -9.67
CA GLY A 22 -3.40 13.89 -10.10
C GLY A 22 -4.79 14.40 -9.71
N ALA A 23 -5.82 13.57 -9.87
CA ALA A 23 -7.20 13.91 -9.51
C ALA A 23 -7.39 14.12 -7.99
N ASN A 24 -6.58 13.48 -7.15
CA ASN A 24 -6.70 13.52 -5.69
C ASN A 24 -5.43 14.03 -5.00
N ALA A 25 -4.59 14.79 -5.71
CA ALA A 25 -3.24 15.14 -5.24
C ALA A 25 -3.26 15.83 -3.87
N ALA A 26 -4.19 16.77 -3.66
CA ALA A 26 -4.34 17.48 -2.38
C ALA A 26 -4.70 16.52 -1.23
N ALA A 27 -5.63 15.58 -1.44
CA ALA A 27 -6.02 14.62 -0.44
C ALA A 27 -4.90 13.61 -0.16
N LEU A 28 -4.26 13.06 -1.20
CA LEU A 28 -3.19 12.07 -1.09
C LEU A 28 -1.91 12.65 -0.46
N MET A 29 -1.47 13.82 -0.91
CA MET A 29 -0.27 14.49 -0.39
C MET A 29 -0.53 15.13 0.97
N GLY A 30 -1.70 15.75 1.19
CA GLY A 30 -2.05 16.34 2.47
C GLY A 30 -2.13 15.29 3.58
N SER A 31 -2.79 14.15 3.30
CA SER A 31 -2.84 13.02 4.22
C SER A 31 -1.46 12.37 4.44
N ALA A 32 -0.68 12.17 3.37
CA ALA A 32 0.68 11.65 3.46
C ALA A 32 1.56 12.57 4.30
N PHE A 33 1.47 13.89 4.10
CA PHE A 33 2.21 14.87 4.87
C PHE A 33 1.88 14.77 6.35
N VAL A 34 0.61 14.78 6.74
CA VAL A 34 0.22 14.66 8.15
C VAL A 34 0.77 13.38 8.77
N VAL A 35 0.58 12.24 8.11
CA VAL A 35 1.02 10.94 8.63
C VAL A 35 2.55 10.87 8.73
N PHE A 36 3.26 11.16 7.65
CA PHE A 36 4.72 10.99 7.60
C PHE A 36 5.48 12.09 8.31
N PHE A 37 4.91 13.29 8.48
CA PHE A 37 5.49 14.33 9.31
C PHE A 37 5.53 13.91 10.78
N ILE A 38 4.42 13.35 11.30
CA ILE A 38 4.37 12.81 12.67
C ILE A 38 5.38 11.67 12.82
N VAL A 39 5.40 10.73 11.88
CA VAL A 39 6.37 9.62 11.88
C VAL A 39 7.80 10.15 11.85
N GLY A 40 8.09 11.15 11.02
CA GLY A 40 9.41 11.76 10.88
C GLY A 40 9.90 12.43 12.16
N ILE A 41 9.02 13.16 12.88
CA ILE A 41 9.34 13.74 14.19
C ILE A 41 9.71 12.64 15.19
N VAL A 42 8.88 11.59 15.29
CA VAL A 42 9.13 10.47 16.20
C VAL A 42 10.47 9.81 15.89
N GLN A 43 10.76 9.56 14.60
CA GLN A 43 12.04 8.99 14.20
C GLN A 43 13.22 9.91 14.53
N GLY A 44 13.12 11.21 14.25
CA GLY A 44 14.16 12.17 14.56
C GLY A 44 14.51 12.18 16.06
N LEU A 45 13.48 12.25 16.92
CA LEU A 45 13.65 12.22 18.37
C LEU A 45 14.29 10.92 18.87
N VAL A 46 13.88 9.78 18.30
CA VAL A 46 14.42 8.46 18.68
C VAL A 46 15.87 8.28 18.25
N ASN A 47 16.23 8.73 17.04
CA ASN A 47 17.59 8.62 16.52
C ASN A 47 18.59 9.42 17.36
N GLU A 48 18.19 10.60 17.85
CA GLU A 48 19.00 11.42 18.77
C GLU A 48 19.15 10.79 20.15
N ALA A 49 18.06 10.23 20.71
CA ALA A 49 18.10 9.59 22.03
C ALA A 49 18.94 8.31 22.05
N GLY A 50 18.98 7.57 20.92
CA GLY A 50 19.66 6.29 20.79
C GLY A 50 18.99 5.15 21.56
N GLY A 51 19.58 3.96 21.48
CA GLY A 51 19.09 2.76 22.18
C GLY A 51 18.16 1.88 21.35
N TRP A 52 18.32 0.57 21.48
CA TRP A 52 17.63 -0.41 20.63
C TRP A 52 16.12 -0.45 20.86
N LEU A 53 15.66 -0.24 22.09
CA LEU A 53 14.23 -0.27 22.43
C LEU A 53 13.46 0.93 21.83
N LEU A 54 14.05 2.13 21.86
CA LEU A 54 13.44 3.31 21.23
C LEU A 54 13.39 3.14 19.71
N ASN A 55 14.45 2.60 19.10
CA ASN A 55 14.47 2.26 17.68
C ASN A 55 13.37 1.25 17.29
N LEU A 56 13.12 0.24 18.14
CA LEU A 56 12.01 -0.69 17.93
C LEU A 56 10.65 0.01 17.97
N ILE A 57 10.45 0.92 18.93
CA ILE A 57 9.21 1.73 19.01
C ILE A 57 9.05 2.61 17.78
N ALA A 58 10.11 3.31 17.34
CA ALA A 58 10.08 4.10 16.12
C ALA A 58 9.73 3.27 14.89
N TYR A 59 10.26 2.05 14.78
CA TYR A 59 9.92 1.15 13.69
C TYR A 59 8.43 0.75 13.70
N ILE A 60 7.87 0.45 14.88
CA ILE A 60 6.43 0.17 15.02
C ILE A 60 5.59 1.40 14.61
N VAL A 61 6.02 2.61 14.98
CA VAL A 61 5.34 3.86 14.60
C VAL A 61 5.36 4.07 13.09
N VAL A 62 6.48 3.78 12.42
CA VAL A 62 6.57 3.81 10.94
C VAL A 62 5.57 2.83 10.32
N LEU A 63 5.56 1.58 10.81
CA LEU A 63 4.63 0.57 10.30
C LEU A 63 3.17 0.98 10.51
N ALA A 64 2.85 1.60 11.64
CA ALA A 64 1.52 2.12 11.93
C ALA A 64 1.13 3.24 10.96
N GLY A 65 2.04 4.19 10.70
CA GLY A 65 1.83 5.25 9.72
C GLY A 65 1.61 4.71 8.30
N GLN A 66 2.45 3.76 7.86
CA GLN A 66 2.31 3.11 6.56
C GLN A 66 1.00 2.33 6.45
N ALA A 67 0.61 1.61 7.50
CA ALA A 67 -0.65 0.88 7.59
C ALA A 67 -1.86 1.83 7.45
N LEU A 68 -1.89 2.90 8.24
CA LEU A 68 -2.95 3.91 8.18
C LEU A 68 -3.05 4.53 6.80
N TYR A 69 -1.92 4.93 6.22
CA TYR A 69 -1.88 5.53 4.90
C TYR A 69 -2.35 4.57 3.80
N THR A 70 -1.93 3.29 3.88
CA THR A 70 -2.38 2.27 2.94
C THR A 70 -3.89 2.05 3.03
N GLY A 71 -4.45 1.98 4.25
CA GLY A 71 -5.89 1.87 4.45
C GLY A 71 -6.68 3.05 3.88
N PHE A 72 -6.15 4.26 4.03
CA PHE A 72 -6.71 5.46 3.42
C PHE A 72 -6.71 5.35 1.88
N VAL A 73 -5.57 5.00 1.26
CA VAL A 73 -5.47 4.92 -0.21
C VAL A 73 -6.38 3.84 -0.80
N VAL A 74 -6.45 2.66 -0.17
CA VAL A 74 -7.34 1.57 -0.63
C VAL A 74 -8.79 2.05 -0.69
N ARG A 75 -9.25 2.76 0.36
CA ARG A 75 -10.62 3.29 0.42
C ARG A 75 -10.87 4.41 -0.56
N LEU A 76 -9.87 5.27 -0.78
CA LEU A 76 -9.94 6.31 -1.80
C LEU A 76 -10.09 5.71 -3.20
N VAL A 77 -9.37 4.62 -3.50
CA VAL A 77 -9.49 3.92 -4.80
C VAL A 77 -10.86 3.24 -4.91
N ALA A 78 -11.35 2.60 -3.85
CA ALA A 78 -12.70 2.02 -3.83
C ALA A 78 -13.77 3.08 -4.14
N ASP A 79 -13.74 4.21 -3.40
CA ASP A 79 -14.69 5.31 -3.57
C ASP A 79 -14.60 5.98 -4.96
N ALA A 80 -13.40 6.07 -5.52
CA ALA A 80 -13.19 6.56 -6.88
C ALA A 80 -13.74 5.60 -7.94
N ARG A 81 -13.68 4.28 -7.72
CA ARG A 81 -14.24 3.25 -8.62
C ARG A 81 -15.75 3.14 -8.54
N ASP A 82 -16.30 3.28 -7.34
CA ASP A 82 -17.75 3.32 -7.12
C ASP A 82 -18.40 4.59 -7.69
N GLY A 83 -17.59 5.60 -8.04
CA GLY A 83 -18.03 6.85 -8.64
C GLY A 83 -18.76 7.77 -7.67
N ARG A 84 -18.76 7.43 -6.37
CA ARG A 84 -19.57 8.09 -5.36
C ARG A 84 -18.86 9.27 -4.71
N ARG A 85 -17.52 9.28 -4.58
CA ARG A 85 -16.76 10.40 -3.97
C ARG A 85 -17.41 10.94 -2.69
N ASP A 86 -18.04 10.06 -1.92
CA ASP A 86 -18.94 10.45 -0.83
C ASP A 86 -18.17 10.57 0.51
N LEU A 87 -16.94 10.05 0.57
CA LEU A 87 -16.17 9.95 1.81
C LEU A 87 -15.19 11.11 1.99
N SER A 88 -15.26 11.75 3.15
CA SER A 88 -14.28 12.74 3.59
C SER A 88 -12.94 12.09 3.97
N VAL A 89 -11.84 12.86 3.98
CA VAL A 89 -10.51 12.39 4.39
C VAL A 89 -10.52 11.78 5.80
N GLY A 90 -11.30 12.36 6.72
CA GLY A 90 -11.42 11.85 8.09
C GLY A 90 -12.12 10.49 8.17
N GLU A 91 -13.15 10.27 7.36
CA GLU A 91 -13.88 8.99 7.31
C GLU A 91 -13.00 7.89 6.69
N LEU A 92 -12.24 8.22 5.63
CA LEU A 92 -11.29 7.29 5.03
C LEU A 92 -10.24 6.81 6.05
N PHE A 93 -9.74 7.70 6.91
CA PHE A 93 -8.84 7.34 8.00
C PHE A 93 -9.53 6.56 9.12
N ALA A 94 -10.74 6.95 9.53
CA ALA A 94 -11.47 6.28 10.61
C ALA A 94 -11.69 4.79 10.29
N VAL A 95 -12.11 4.50 9.06
CA VAL A 95 -12.38 3.12 8.68
C VAL A 95 -11.10 2.37 8.27
N GLY A 96 -10.08 3.06 7.75
CA GLY A 96 -8.73 2.48 7.60
C GLY A 96 -8.09 2.10 8.94
N GLY A 97 -8.32 2.92 9.98
CA GLY A 97 -7.83 2.74 11.34
C GLY A 97 -8.38 1.51 12.05
N GLN A 98 -9.58 1.04 11.69
CA GLN A 98 -10.16 -0.18 12.25
C GLN A 98 -9.30 -1.44 11.98
N SER A 99 -8.53 -1.42 10.88
CA SER A 99 -7.64 -2.51 10.48
C SER A 99 -6.17 -2.27 10.83
N ILE A 100 -5.83 -1.17 11.53
CA ILE A 100 -4.43 -0.76 11.75
C ILE A 100 -3.59 -1.85 12.41
N TRP A 101 -4.13 -2.53 13.44
CA TRP A 101 -3.39 -3.56 14.16
C TRP A 101 -3.12 -4.77 13.26
N ARG A 102 -4.09 -5.15 12.42
CA ARG A 102 -3.95 -6.26 11.47
C ARG A 102 -2.92 -5.94 10.42
N LEU A 103 -2.91 -4.70 9.92
CA LEU A 103 -1.94 -4.22 8.94
C LEU A 103 -0.53 -4.14 9.52
N ILE A 104 -0.37 -3.72 10.79
CA ILE A 104 0.94 -3.72 11.47
C ILE A 104 1.46 -5.14 11.59
N VAL A 105 0.68 -6.06 12.15
CA VAL A 105 1.12 -7.45 12.35
C VAL A 105 1.36 -8.14 11.01
N ASN A 106 0.47 -7.98 10.03
CA ASN A 106 0.66 -8.51 8.69
C ASN A 106 1.93 -7.91 8.03
N GLY A 107 2.17 -6.61 8.18
CA GLY A 107 3.36 -5.94 7.68
C GLY A 107 4.66 -6.50 8.27
N ILE A 108 4.69 -6.77 9.57
CA ILE A 108 5.83 -7.41 10.25
C ILE A 108 6.05 -8.83 9.70
N LEU A 109 5.00 -9.66 9.64
CA LEU A 109 5.09 -11.03 9.12
C LEU A 109 5.58 -11.05 7.67
N LYS A 110 5.00 -10.17 6.83
CA LYS A 110 5.39 -10.00 5.42
C LYS A 110 6.86 -9.58 5.32
N GLY A 111 7.26 -8.58 6.10
CA GLY A 111 8.62 -8.05 6.12
C GLY A 111 9.65 -9.13 6.48
N ILE A 112 9.40 -9.90 7.55
CA ILE A 112 10.28 -10.99 7.99
C ILE A 112 10.38 -12.05 6.90
N ALA A 113 9.27 -12.52 6.36
CA ALA A 113 9.28 -13.59 5.36
C ALA A 113 9.96 -13.15 4.05
N VAL A 114 9.71 -11.92 3.59
CA VAL A 114 10.39 -11.35 2.42
C VAL A 114 11.89 -11.18 2.67
N ALA A 115 12.29 -10.69 3.85
CA ALA A 115 13.70 -10.54 4.22
C ALA A 115 14.42 -11.88 4.26
N ILE A 116 13.82 -12.90 4.89
CA ILE A 116 14.35 -14.27 4.89
C ILE A 116 14.45 -14.79 3.45
N GLY A 117 13.43 -14.54 2.63
CA GLY A 117 13.44 -14.86 1.20
C GLY A 117 14.70 -14.33 0.54
N PHE A 118 14.93 -13.01 0.60
CA PHE A 118 16.11 -12.37 0.01
C PHE A 118 17.45 -12.85 0.59
N VAL A 119 17.53 -13.12 1.90
CA VAL A 119 18.74 -13.62 2.55
C VAL A 119 19.09 -15.02 2.08
N LEU A 120 18.10 -15.90 1.93
CA LEU A 120 18.33 -17.26 1.44
C LEU A 120 18.67 -17.23 -0.05
N LEU A 121 17.85 -16.57 -0.87
CA LEU A 121 18.01 -16.44 -2.33
C LEU A 121 17.18 -15.25 -2.85
N ILE A 122 17.71 -14.44 -3.77
CA ILE A 122 16.98 -13.27 -4.30
C ILE A 122 15.61 -13.63 -4.90
N ILE A 123 15.52 -14.78 -5.59
CA ILE A 123 14.31 -15.23 -6.29
C ILE A 123 13.12 -15.47 -5.34
N PRO A 124 13.24 -16.25 -4.25
CA PRO A 124 12.21 -16.35 -3.21
C PRO A 124 11.71 -15.01 -2.66
N GLY A 125 12.61 -14.04 -2.43
CA GLY A 125 12.21 -12.70 -1.98
C GLY A 125 11.30 -11.99 -2.98
N LEU A 126 11.67 -12.00 -4.26
CA LEU A 126 10.87 -11.42 -5.35
C LEU A 126 9.52 -12.15 -5.55
N TYR A 127 9.53 -13.48 -5.41
CA TYR A 127 8.31 -14.28 -5.48
C TYR A 127 7.33 -13.89 -4.38
N LEU A 128 7.77 -13.82 -3.12
CA LEU A 128 6.96 -13.41 -1.97
C LEU A 128 6.42 -11.99 -2.12
N LEU A 129 7.25 -11.04 -2.58
CA LEU A 129 6.80 -9.67 -2.87
C LEU A 129 5.65 -9.64 -3.89
N THR A 130 5.71 -10.51 -4.90
CA THR A 130 4.71 -10.57 -5.97
C THR A 130 3.40 -11.17 -5.48
N ILE A 131 3.44 -12.34 -4.83
CA ILE A 131 2.22 -13.02 -4.39
C ILE A 131 1.50 -12.27 -3.26
N TRP A 132 2.22 -11.44 -2.48
CA TRP A 132 1.68 -10.67 -1.36
C TRP A 132 1.49 -9.18 -1.67
N ALA A 133 1.59 -8.80 -2.94
CA ALA A 133 1.38 -7.46 -3.45
C ALA A 133 0.11 -6.78 -2.93
N VAL A 134 -1.00 -7.53 -2.91
CA VAL A 134 -2.35 -7.03 -2.65
C VAL A 134 -2.88 -7.45 -1.28
N THR A 135 -1.98 -7.84 -0.37
CA THR A 135 -2.32 -8.24 1.01
C THR A 135 -2.91 -7.09 1.82
N SER A 136 -2.36 -5.88 1.70
CA SER A 136 -2.89 -4.73 2.45
C SER A 136 -4.29 -4.31 1.96
N PRO A 137 -4.54 -4.20 0.64
CA PRO A 137 -5.89 -4.03 0.11
C PRO A 137 -6.88 -5.09 0.58
N SER A 138 -6.52 -6.38 0.58
CA SER A 138 -7.43 -7.45 1.02
C SER A 138 -7.80 -7.36 2.51
N ILE A 139 -6.89 -6.90 3.37
CA ILE A 139 -7.19 -6.64 4.80
C ILE A 139 -8.19 -5.50 4.95
N VAL A 140 -8.09 -4.45 4.13
CA VAL A 140 -8.85 -3.22 4.29
C VAL A 140 -10.23 -3.32 3.63
N ALA A 141 -10.28 -3.81 2.40
CA ALA A 141 -11.49 -3.92 1.59
C ALA A 141 -12.34 -5.14 1.99
N GLU A 142 -11.73 -6.33 2.04
CA GLU A 142 -12.44 -7.59 2.37
C GLU A 142 -12.44 -7.92 3.87
N ARG A 143 -11.89 -7.04 4.73
CA ARG A 143 -11.79 -7.24 6.19
C ARG A 143 -11.11 -8.55 6.59
N GLN A 144 -10.20 -9.06 5.74
CA GLN A 144 -9.50 -10.31 5.96
C GLN A 144 -8.75 -10.36 7.30
N GLY A 145 -8.57 -11.57 7.83
CA GLY A 145 -7.70 -11.80 8.98
C GLY A 145 -6.20 -11.67 8.62
N ILE A 146 -5.33 -11.61 9.62
CA ILE A 146 -3.89 -11.38 9.44
C ILE A 146 -3.24 -12.44 8.54
N ILE A 147 -3.52 -13.71 8.79
CA ILE A 147 -2.95 -14.83 8.02
C ILE A 147 -3.76 -15.09 6.74
N GLY A 148 -5.09 -15.03 6.84
CA GLY A 148 -5.99 -15.24 5.69
C GLY A 148 -5.73 -14.28 4.53
N ALA A 149 -5.32 -13.04 4.83
CA ALA A 149 -4.97 -12.05 3.82
C ALA A 149 -3.82 -12.47 2.89
N PHE A 150 -2.84 -13.25 3.39
CA PHE A 150 -1.74 -13.75 2.56
C PHE A 150 -2.21 -14.80 1.56
N GLY A 151 -3.07 -15.73 2.02
CA GLY A 151 -3.69 -16.74 1.15
C GLY A 151 -4.54 -16.09 0.08
N ARG A 152 -5.40 -15.15 0.49
CA ARG A 152 -6.24 -14.37 -0.42
C ARG A 152 -5.44 -13.58 -1.46
N SER A 153 -4.36 -12.92 -1.04
CA SER A 153 -3.48 -12.21 -1.99
C SER A 153 -2.86 -13.17 -3.00
N ALA A 154 -2.39 -14.34 -2.56
CA ALA A 154 -1.80 -15.34 -3.44
C ALA A 154 -2.82 -15.92 -4.43
N GLU A 155 -4.08 -16.10 -4.01
CA GLU A 155 -5.19 -16.52 -4.86
C GLU A 155 -5.48 -15.48 -5.95
N LEU A 156 -5.61 -14.21 -5.58
CA LEU A 156 -5.88 -13.12 -6.53
C LEU A 156 -4.75 -12.94 -7.55
N VAL A 157 -3.49 -13.07 -7.11
CA VAL A 157 -2.32 -12.92 -7.99
C VAL A 157 -2.10 -14.14 -8.90
N ARG A 158 -2.74 -15.28 -8.61
CA ARG A 158 -2.54 -16.53 -9.34
C ARG A 158 -2.88 -16.34 -10.83
N GLY A 159 -1.95 -16.73 -11.70
CA GLY A 159 -2.08 -16.56 -13.15
C GLY A 159 -1.69 -15.18 -13.69
N ASN A 160 -1.46 -14.18 -12.81
CA ASN A 160 -1.07 -12.81 -13.18
C ASN A 160 0.27 -12.36 -12.55
N GLY A 161 1.11 -13.29 -12.09
CA GLY A 161 2.35 -12.97 -11.35
C GLY A 161 3.30 -12.04 -12.09
N TRP A 162 3.55 -12.26 -13.40
CA TRP A 162 4.46 -11.41 -14.19
C TRP A 162 3.94 -9.97 -14.36
N PRO A 163 2.69 -9.73 -14.78
CA PRO A 163 2.11 -8.39 -14.78
C PRO A 163 2.13 -7.71 -13.41
N VAL A 164 1.75 -8.43 -12.35
CA VAL A 164 1.74 -7.89 -10.97
C VAL A 164 3.15 -7.48 -10.55
N PHE A 165 4.14 -8.35 -10.77
CA PHE A 165 5.54 -8.05 -10.52
C PHE A 165 6.00 -6.81 -11.30
N GLY A 166 5.70 -6.74 -12.60
CA GLY A 166 6.07 -5.62 -13.46
C GLY A 166 5.49 -4.29 -12.98
N ALA A 167 4.20 -4.25 -12.61
CA ALA A 167 3.55 -3.05 -12.10
C ALA A 167 4.16 -2.58 -10.76
N ILE A 168 4.41 -3.52 -9.84
CA ILE A 168 5.04 -3.22 -8.56
C ILE A 168 6.47 -2.73 -8.75
N LEU A 169 7.25 -3.40 -9.60
CA LEU A 169 8.63 -3.02 -9.91
C LEU A 169 8.69 -1.61 -10.49
N VAL A 170 7.82 -1.28 -11.46
CA VAL A 170 7.75 0.07 -12.04
C VAL A 170 7.38 1.10 -10.98
N ALA A 171 6.39 0.82 -10.13
CA ALA A 171 6.00 1.70 -9.03
C ALA A 171 7.16 1.97 -8.06
N PHE A 172 7.90 0.91 -7.69
CA PHE A 172 9.08 1.01 -6.83
C PHE A 172 10.20 1.81 -7.49
N LEU A 173 10.48 1.58 -8.78
CA LEU A 173 11.52 2.31 -9.51
C LEU A 173 11.19 3.81 -9.59
N ILE A 174 9.94 4.17 -9.86
CA ILE A 174 9.49 5.56 -9.86
C ILE A 174 9.72 6.20 -8.48
N ALA A 175 9.24 5.54 -7.42
CA ALA A 175 9.40 6.04 -6.06
C ALA A 175 10.88 6.16 -5.65
N ALA A 176 11.71 5.18 -6.01
CA ALA A 176 13.14 5.15 -5.72
C ALA A 176 13.89 6.27 -6.44
N VAL A 177 13.62 6.49 -7.73
CA VAL A 177 14.25 7.57 -8.51
C VAL A 177 13.88 8.94 -7.93
N VAL A 178 12.59 9.20 -7.69
CA VAL A 178 12.14 10.48 -7.11
C VAL A 178 12.78 10.71 -5.74
N SER A 179 12.81 9.68 -4.89
CA SER A 179 13.44 9.77 -3.57
C SER A 179 14.95 10.02 -3.66
N ALA A 180 15.66 9.30 -4.53
CA ALA A 180 17.09 9.46 -4.71
C ALA A 180 17.45 10.88 -5.20
N VAL A 181 16.69 11.43 -6.16
CA VAL A 181 16.88 12.81 -6.63
C VAL A 181 16.69 13.82 -5.50
N LEU A 182 15.59 13.72 -4.74
CA LEU A 182 15.31 14.65 -3.64
C LEU A 182 16.34 14.56 -2.52
N VAL A 183 16.76 13.35 -2.14
CA VAL A 183 17.82 13.15 -1.13
C VAL A 183 19.16 13.70 -1.63
N ALA A 184 19.51 13.51 -2.91
CA ALA A 184 20.75 14.04 -3.48
C ALA A 184 20.76 15.59 -3.48
N ILE A 185 19.65 16.23 -3.83
CA ILE A 185 19.49 17.68 -3.71
C ILE A 185 19.63 18.10 -2.24
N GLY A 186 19.05 17.33 -1.32
CA GLY A 186 19.07 17.63 0.11
C GLY A 186 20.49 17.57 0.67
N ALA A 187 21.29 16.61 0.19
CA ALA A 187 22.69 16.47 0.58
C ALA A 187 23.53 17.69 0.18
N ALA A 188 23.21 18.34 -0.95
CA ALA A 188 23.88 19.57 -1.37
C ALA A 188 23.56 20.79 -0.47
N ILE A 189 22.42 20.75 0.24
CA ILE A 189 22.00 21.80 1.19
C ILE A 189 22.60 21.53 2.60
N GLY A 190 22.79 20.26 2.96
CA GLY A 190 23.28 19.82 4.26
C GLY A 190 22.24 18.99 5.02
N VAL A 191 22.54 18.64 6.28
CA VAL A 191 21.73 17.68 7.07
C VAL A 191 20.25 18.08 7.16
N VAL A 192 19.96 19.36 7.42
CA VAL A 192 18.58 19.87 7.49
C VAL A 192 17.88 19.72 6.14
N GLY A 193 18.58 19.98 5.03
CA GLY A 193 18.05 19.81 3.68
C GLY A 193 17.73 18.35 3.35
N VAL A 194 18.60 17.41 3.74
CA VAL A 194 18.34 15.97 3.60
C VAL A 194 17.08 15.57 4.35
N ILE A 195 16.91 16.00 5.60
CA ILE A 195 15.74 15.65 6.42
C ILE A 195 14.45 16.17 5.77
N ILE A 196 14.43 17.45 5.40
CA ILE A 196 13.24 18.08 4.77
C ILE A 196 12.90 17.37 3.46
N LEU A 197 13.88 17.15 2.58
CA LEU A 197 13.63 16.55 1.27
C LEU A 197 13.33 15.05 1.35
N ALA A 198 13.81 14.34 2.37
CA ALA A 198 13.42 12.95 2.63
C ALA A 198 11.95 12.85 3.06
N ILE A 199 11.47 13.78 3.90
CA ILE A 199 10.05 13.86 4.27
C ILE A 199 9.22 14.15 3.02
N LEU A 200 9.60 15.16 2.23
CA LEU A 200 8.90 15.49 0.98
C LEU A 200 8.91 14.33 -0.02
N ALA A 201 10.01 13.59 -0.14
CA ALA A 201 10.07 12.38 -0.94
C ALA A 201 9.04 11.35 -0.50
N GLY A 202 8.94 11.08 0.81
CA GLY A 202 7.92 10.18 1.36
C GLY A 202 6.49 10.65 1.03
N VAL A 203 6.22 11.95 1.19
CA VAL A 203 4.91 12.54 0.89
C VAL A 203 4.51 12.40 -0.58
N ILE A 204 5.47 12.60 -1.49
CA ILE A 204 5.24 12.53 -2.94
C ILE A 204 5.17 11.07 -3.42
N THR A 205 5.98 10.18 -2.86
CA THR A 205 6.16 8.83 -3.42
C THR A 205 5.29 7.78 -2.77
N ALA A 206 4.91 7.92 -1.50
CA ALA A 206 4.06 6.97 -0.79
C ALA A 206 2.70 6.68 -1.46
N PRO A 207 2.01 7.63 -2.11
CA PRO A 207 0.74 7.33 -2.79
C PRO A 207 0.94 6.35 -3.96
N ILE A 208 2.08 6.37 -4.64
CA ILE A 208 2.31 5.60 -5.88
C ILE A 208 2.19 4.08 -5.66
N PRO A 209 2.98 3.42 -4.79
CA PRO A 209 2.85 1.98 -4.57
C PRO A 209 1.51 1.60 -3.92
N ALA A 210 0.92 2.49 -3.10
CA ALA A 210 -0.37 2.24 -2.48
C ALA A 210 -1.52 2.25 -3.51
N LEU A 211 -1.50 3.18 -4.46
CA LEU A 211 -2.46 3.24 -5.57
C LEU A 211 -2.30 2.02 -6.48
N VAL A 212 -1.07 1.70 -6.88
CA VAL A 212 -0.78 0.54 -7.73
C VAL A 212 -1.26 -0.76 -7.06
N ALA A 213 -0.94 -0.98 -5.79
CA ALA A 213 -1.40 -2.15 -5.06
C ALA A 213 -2.93 -2.22 -4.96
N SER A 214 -3.60 -1.09 -4.74
CA SER A 214 -5.06 -1.03 -4.63
C SER A 214 -5.74 -1.29 -5.98
N ILE A 215 -5.26 -0.67 -7.07
CA ILE A 215 -5.78 -0.89 -8.42
C ILE A 215 -5.58 -2.35 -8.85
N LEU A 216 -4.40 -2.92 -8.61
CA LEU A 216 -4.14 -4.34 -8.86
C LEU A 216 -5.11 -5.22 -8.08
N PHE A 217 -5.38 -4.91 -6.81
CA PHE A 217 -6.33 -5.67 -6.00
C PHE A 217 -7.72 -5.72 -6.65
N PHE A 218 -8.28 -4.57 -7.02
CA PHE A 218 -9.60 -4.53 -7.66
C PHE A 218 -9.59 -5.16 -9.06
N ASP A 219 -8.53 -4.97 -9.85
CA ASP A 219 -8.41 -5.54 -11.19
C ASP A 219 -8.24 -7.07 -11.20
N LEU A 220 -7.67 -7.63 -10.14
CA LEU A 220 -7.53 -9.07 -9.94
C LEU A 220 -8.82 -9.71 -9.39
N GLY A 221 -9.90 -8.94 -9.18
CA GLY A 221 -11.19 -9.44 -8.71
C GLY A 221 -11.43 -9.28 -7.21
N GLY A 222 -10.66 -8.44 -6.52
CA GLY A 222 -10.98 -8.02 -5.15
C GLY A 222 -12.42 -7.53 -5.05
N GLU A 223 -13.11 -7.91 -3.97
CA GLU A 223 -14.55 -7.63 -3.69
C GLU A 223 -15.58 -8.40 -4.55
N SER A 224 -15.19 -9.10 -5.62
CA SER A 224 -16.13 -9.80 -6.52
C SER A 224 -16.83 -11.02 -5.90
N GLU A 225 -16.43 -11.48 -4.70
CA GLU A 225 -17.10 -12.59 -3.98
C GLU A 225 -18.20 -12.14 -3.01
N LEU A 226 -18.39 -10.85 -2.76
CA LEU A 226 -19.48 -10.36 -1.90
C LEU A 226 -20.85 -10.36 -2.61
N THR A 227 -20.86 -10.47 -3.95
CA THR A 227 -22.08 -10.44 -4.77
C THR A 227 -22.65 -11.83 -5.07
N THR A 228 -21.85 -12.90 -4.93
CA THR A 228 -22.29 -14.29 -5.18
C THR A 228 -22.99 -14.93 -3.99
N ALA A 229 -22.96 -14.30 -2.81
CA ALA A 229 -23.64 -14.75 -1.60
C ALA A 229 -25.00 -14.06 -1.39
N THR A 230 -25.78 -13.82 -2.44
CA THR A 230 -27.21 -13.53 -2.25
C THR A 230 -27.90 -14.87 -1.97
N PRO A 231 -28.38 -15.16 -0.74
CA PRO A 231 -29.14 -16.38 -0.50
C PRO A 231 -30.36 -16.36 -1.41
N THR A 232 -30.48 -17.38 -2.28
CA THR A 232 -31.71 -17.65 -3.03
C THR A 232 -32.87 -17.66 -2.03
N PRO A 233 -33.94 -16.87 -2.23
CA PRO A 233 -35.11 -16.94 -1.37
C PRO A 233 -35.62 -18.37 -1.41
N ALA A 234 -35.75 -19.00 -0.24
CA ALA A 234 -36.36 -20.32 -0.14
C ALA A 234 -37.75 -20.28 -0.80
N PRO A 235 -38.13 -21.31 -1.58
CA PRO A 235 -39.46 -21.35 -2.19
C PRO A 235 -40.51 -21.28 -1.09
N ALA A 236 -41.43 -20.33 -1.22
CA ALA A 236 -42.59 -20.24 -0.35
C ALA A 236 -43.38 -21.56 -0.46
N VAL A 237 -43.53 -22.24 0.68
CA VAL A 237 -44.39 -23.42 0.84
C VAL A 237 -45.76 -22.96 1.30
#